data_AF-X1FV53-F1
#
_entry.id   AF-X1FV53-F1
#
_cell.length_a   1.000
_cell.length_b   1.000
_cell.length_c   1.000
_cell.angle_alpha   90.00
_cell.angle_beta   90.00
_cell.angle_gamma   90.00
#
_symmetry.space_group_name_H-M   'P 1'
#
loop_
_entity.id
_entity.type
_entity.pdbx_description
1 polymer ?
#
loop_
_entity_poly.entity_id
_entity_poly.type
_entity_poly.pdbx_seq_one_letter_code
_entity_poly.pdbx_strand_id
1 'polypeptide(L)'
;YAISHIAFWGLWGVIRLITLELVPTDKRGTGLGFRSLIGAVGTTIGLLLSSLAILAFGLGATFIIFVIVNLGIIPLGYFFIKETSGVDLAEIK
;
A
#
# COMPACT_ATOMS: atom_id res chain seq x y z
N TYR A 1 8.24 16.85 -11.32
CA TYR A 1 6.78 16.79 -11.08
C TYR A 1 6.12 15.56 -11.70
N ALA A 2 6.26 15.29 -13.01
CA ALA A 2 5.60 14.14 -13.63
C ALA A 2 6.01 12.79 -13.01
N ILE A 3 7.32 12.54 -12.85
CA ILE A 3 7.86 11.28 -12.30
C ILE A 3 7.39 11.05 -10.86
N SER A 4 7.45 12.06 -9.99
CA SER A 4 7.01 11.96 -8.60
C SER A 4 5.50 11.66 -8.50
N HIS A 5 4.70 12.23 -9.41
CA HIS A 5 3.27 11.99 -9.44
C HIS A 5 2.94 10.58 -9.94
N ILE A 6 3.62 10.13 -11.00
CA ILE A 6 3.50 8.76 -11.52
C ILE A 6 3.91 7.74 -10.46
N ALA A 7 5.03 7.98 -9.76
CA ALA A 7 5.49 7.09 -8.69
C ALA A 7 4.49 7.03 -7.54
N PHE A 8 3.98 8.19 -7.09
CA PHE A 8 3.01 8.24 -5.99
C PHE A 8 1.70 7.52 -6.34
N TRP A 9 1.07 7.87 -7.46
CA TRP A 9 -0.20 7.26 -7.86
C TRP A 9 -0.05 5.82 -8.33
N GLY A 10 1.06 5.50 -8.99
CA GLY A 10 1.40 4.14 -9.41
C GLY A 10 1.57 3.21 -8.20
N LEU A 11 2.35 3.62 -7.20
CA LEU A 11 2.51 2.86 -5.95
C LEU A 11 1.16 2.67 -5.24
N TRP A 12 0.35 3.73 -5.14
CA TRP A 12 -1.00 3.63 -4.59
C TRP A 12 -1.91 2.66 -5.36
N GLY A 13 -1.79 2.61 -6.68
CA GLY A 13 -2.47 1.66 -7.55
C GLY A 13 -2.03 0.23 -7.26
N VAL A 14 -0.71 -0.02 -7.18
CA VAL A 14 -0.14 -1.33 -6.87
C VAL A 14 -0.62 -1.83 -5.51
N ILE A 15 -0.57 -1.00 -4.46
CA ILE A 15 -1.04 -1.38 -3.12
C ILE A 15 -2.52 -1.78 -3.16
N ARG A 16 -3.35 -1.03 -3.89
CA ARG A 16 -4.80 -1.31 -4.05
C ARG A 16 -5.03 -2.66 -4.71
N LEU A 17 -4.29 -2.95 -5.77
CA LEU A 17 -4.40 -4.22 -6.49
C LEU A 17 -3.96 -5.38 -5.61
N ILE A 18 -2.80 -5.28 -4.96
CA ILE A 18 -2.29 -6.33 -4.05
C ILE A 18 -3.35 -6.67 -3.00
N THR A 19 -3.94 -5.67 -2.33
CA THR A 19 -4.95 -5.92 -1.29
C THR A 19 -6.22 -6.60 -1.79
N LEU A 20 -6.60 -6.41 -3.06
CA LEU A 20 -7.74 -7.10 -3.66
C LEU A 20 -7.44 -8.57 -3.90
N GLU A 21 -6.22 -8.88 -4.31
CA GLU A 21 -5.73 -10.23 -4.60
C GLU A 21 -5.46 -11.08 -3.33
N LEU A 22 -5.50 -10.44 -2.15
CA LEU A 22 -5.45 -11.14 -0.86
C LEU A 22 -6.83 -11.66 -0.41
N VAL A 23 -7.91 -11.12 -0.98
CA VAL A 23 -9.28 -11.38 -0.54
C VAL A 23 -10.01 -12.21 -1.60
N PRO A 24 -10.67 -13.32 -1.21
CA PRO A 24 -11.48 -14.12 -2.12
C PRO A 24 -12.46 -13.25 -2.91
N THR A 25 -12.59 -13.54 -4.20
CA THR A 25 -13.38 -12.73 -5.15
C THR A 25 -14.83 -12.47 -4.68
N ASP A 26 -15.46 -13.47 -4.06
CA ASP A 26 -16.82 -13.41 -3.49
C ASP A 26 -16.96 -12.43 -2.31
N LYS A 27 -15.85 -12.09 -1.64
CA LYS A 27 -15.81 -11.24 -0.43
C LYS A 27 -15.07 -9.92 -0.62
N ARG A 28 -14.61 -9.61 -1.85
CA ARG A 28 -13.86 -8.38 -2.17
C ARG A 28 -14.61 -7.11 -1.78
N GLY A 29 -15.94 -7.09 -1.84
CA GLY A 29 -16.75 -5.94 -1.44
C GLY A 29 -16.53 -5.51 0.03
N THR A 30 -16.63 -6.45 0.97
CA THR A 30 -16.34 -6.19 2.39
C THR A 30 -14.86 -5.92 2.62
N GLY A 31 -13.97 -6.65 1.93
CA GLY A 31 -12.53 -6.45 2.00
C GLY A 31 -12.11 -5.02 1.60
N LEU A 32 -12.72 -4.45 0.56
CA LEU A 32 -12.49 -3.07 0.14
C LEU A 32 -12.93 -2.06 1.19
N GLY A 33 -14.09 -2.27 1.82
CA GLY A 33 -14.58 -1.41 2.91
C GLY A 33 -13.62 -1.43 4.11
N PHE A 34 -13.22 -2.62 4.55
CA PHE A 34 -12.27 -2.78 5.66
C PHE A 34 -10.91 -2.16 5.33
N ARG A 35 -10.39 -2.38 4.12
CA ARG A 35 -9.17 -1.74 3.63
C ARG A 35 -9.27 -0.22 3.67
N SER A 36 -10.41 0.34 3.26
CA SER A 36 -10.63 1.79 3.29
C SER A 36 -10.60 2.34 4.71
N LEU A 37 -11.22 1.64 5.66
CA LEU A 37 -11.18 2.00 7.08
C LEU A 37 -9.75 2.00 7.62
N ILE A 38 -9.01 0.89 7.41
CA ILE A 38 -7.61 0.78 7.83
C ILE A 38 -6.74 1.84 7.16
N GLY A 39 -6.97 2.13 5.88
CA GLY A 39 -6.28 3.20 5.15
C GLY A 39 -6.52 4.58 5.76
N ALA A 40 -7.77 4.89 6.13
CA ALA A 40 -8.11 6.17 6.77
C ALA A 40 -7.48 6.29 8.17
N VAL A 41 -7.59 5.25 8.99
CA VAL A 41 -6.99 5.21 10.34
C VAL A 41 -5.47 5.32 10.25
N GLY A 42 -4.84 4.54 9.38
CA GLY A 42 -3.40 4.56 9.15
C GLY A 42 -2.90 5.90 8.64
N THR A 43 -3.67 6.58 7.76
CA THR A 43 -3.33 7.93 7.29
C THR A 43 -3.34 8.93 8.44
N THR A 44 -4.37 8.91 9.29
CA THR A 44 -4.46 9.79 10.46
C THR A 44 -3.30 9.56 11.43
N ILE A 45 -3.00 8.31 11.76
CA ILE A 45 -1.87 7.96 12.64
C ILE A 45 -0.54 8.37 11.99
N GLY A 46 -0.38 8.11 10.70
CA GLY A 46 0.82 8.46 9.93
C GLY A 46 1.09 9.97 9.93
N LEU A 47 0.05 10.79 9.75
CA LEU A 47 0.17 12.25 9.82
C LEU A 47 0.61 12.70 11.22
N LEU A 48 0.00 12.17 12.28
CA LEU A 48 0.39 12.48 13.66
C LEU A 48 1.84 12.08 13.94
N LEU A 49 2.23 10.85 13.60
CA LEU A 49 3.60 10.38 13.77
C LEU A 49 4.60 11.18 12.93
N SER A 50 4.21 11.59 11.71
CA SER A 50 5.08 12.40 10.86
C SER A 50 5.38 13.75 11.50
N SER A 51 4.39 14.38 12.15
CA SER A 51 4.59 15.66 12.85
C SER A 51 5.57 15.53 14.02
N LEU A 52 5.44 14.45 14.80
CA LEU A 52 6.34 14.16 15.93
C LEU A 52 7.76 13.82 15.44
N ALA A 53 7.88 13.04 14.37
CA ALA A 53 9.15 12.67 13.79
C ALA A 53 9.88 13.88 13.18
N ILE A 54 9.16 14.79 12.51
CA ILE A 54 9.72 16.03 11.97
C ILE A 54 10.27 16.90 13.12
N LEU A 55 9.54 16.99 14.24
CA LEU A 55 10.00 17.75 15.40
C LEU A 55 11.29 17.15 16.01
N ALA A 56 11.40 15.82 16.06
CA ALA A 56 12.53 15.14 16.68
C ALA A 56 13.78 15.02 15.78
N PHE A 57 13.58 14.74 14.49
CA PHE A 57 14.65 14.35 13.56
C PHE A 57 14.82 15.31 12.37
N GLY A 58 13.93 16.30 12.25
CA GLY A 58 13.86 17.18 11.10
C GLY A 58 13.17 16.54 9.89
N LEU A 59 12.95 17.37 8.87
CA LEU A 59 12.16 17.01 7.69
C LEU A 59 12.82 15.88 6.87
N GLY A 60 14.11 16.03 6.55
CA GLY A 60 14.82 15.11 5.66
C GLY A 60 14.89 13.68 6.21
N ALA A 61 15.27 13.53 7.48
CA ALA A 61 15.35 12.21 8.12
C ALA A 61 13.97 11.55 8.21
N THR A 62 12.93 12.30 8.55
CA THR A 62 11.56 11.79 8.61
C THR A 62 11.10 11.25 7.25
N PHE A 63 11.37 11.98 6.16
CA PHE A 63 11.05 11.50 4.82
C PHE A 63 11.71 10.16 4.50
N ILE A 64 13.01 10.01 4.81
CA ILE A 64 13.74 8.76 4.56
C ILE A 64 13.13 7.60 5.36
N ILE A 65 12.84 7.81 6.64
CA ILE A 65 12.25 6.79 7.53
C ILE A 65 10.92 6.28 6.93
N PHE A 66 10.00 7.19 6.57
CA PHE A 66 8.69 6.79 6.06
C PHE A 66 8.76 6.18 4.64
N VAL A 67 9.68 6.64 3.79
CA VAL A 67 9.88 6.06 2.45
C VAL A 67 10.42 4.62 2.55
N ILE A 68 11.35 4.34 3.46
CA ILE A 68 11.88 2.98 3.65
C ILE A 68 10.77 2.00 4.04
N VAL A 69 9.84 2.42 4.89
CA VAL A 69 8.69 1.57 5.29
C VAL A 69 7.84 1.16 4.09
N ASN A 70 7.74 2.00 3.04
CA ASN A 70 7.01 1.65 1.82
C ASN A 70 7.68 0.50 1.05
N LEU A 71 8.99 0.29 1.18
CA LEU A 71 9.66 -0.86 0.54
C LEU A 71 9.18 -2.20 1.11
N GLY A 72 8.59 -2.21 2.32
CA GLY A 72 7.96 -3.40 2.90
C GLY A 72 6.77 -3.94 2.09
N ILE A 73 6.19 -3.14 1.19
CA ILE A 73 5.13 -3.60 0.28
C ILE A 73 5.65 -4.68 -0.68
N ILE A 74 6.94 -4.65 -1.05
CA ILE A 74 7.55 -5.58 -2.00
C ILE A 74 7.49 -7.03 -1.49
N PRO A 75 8.05 -7.37 -0.30
CA PRO A 75 7.94 -8.73 0.22
C PRO A 75 6.49 -9.11 0.53
N LEU A 76 5.65 -8.17 0.97
CA LEU A 76 4.23 -8.45 1.21
C LEU A 76 3.51 -8.88 -0.09
N GLY A 77 3.76 -8.19 -1.20
CA GLY A 77 3.23 -8.60 -2.50
C GLY A 77 3.75 -9.96 -2.93
N TYR A 78 5.06 -10.18 -2.84
CA TYR A 78 5.69 -11.43 -3.29
C TYR A 78 5.18 -12.66 -2.53
N PHE A 79 5.03 -12.58 -1.20
CA PHE A 79 4.69 -13.75 -0.38
C PHE A 79 3.19 -13.97 -0.20
N PHE A 80 2.37 -12.91 -0.25
CA PHE A 80 0.98 -13.02 0.19
C PHE A 80 -0.06 -12.96 -0.93
N ILE A 81 0.27 -12.55 -2.16
CA ILE A 81 -0.69 -12.60 -3.29
C ILE A 81 -1.10 -14.06 -3.53
N LYS A 82 -2.39 -14.35 -3.37
CA LYS A 82 -2.92 -15.73 -3.43
C LYS A 82 -3.67 -16.07 -4.72
N GLU A 83 -4.53 -15.18 -5.21
CA GLU A 83 -5.43 -15.53 -6.33
C GLU A 83 -4.74 -15.50 -7.70
N THR A 84 -3.80 -14.59 -7.94
CA THR A 84 -3.17 -14.38 -9.26
C THR A 84 -1.69 -14.74 -9.34
N SER A 85 -1.09 -15.21 -8.24
CA SER A 85 0.32 -15.58 -8.23
C SER A 85 0.54 -16.90 -8.97
N GLY A 86 1.26 -16.84 -10.09
CA GLY A 86 1.61 -18.03 -10.88
C GLY A 86 0.45 -18.62 -11.70
N VAL A 87 -0.67 -17.90 -11.82
CA VAL A 87 -1.82 -18.29 -12.66
C VAL A 87 -1.80 -17.44 -13.92
N ASP A 88 -1.77 -18.08 -15.09
CA ASP A 88 -1.94 -17.37 -16.35
C ASP A 88 -3.42 -16.98 -16.51
N LEU A 89 -3.69 -15.67 -16.48
CA LEU A 89 -5.04 -15.12 -16.66
C LEU A 89 -5.64 -15.48 -18.02
N ALA A 90 -4.83 -15.88 -19.01
CA ALA A 90 -5.32 -16.39 -20.29
C ALA A 90 -6.02 -17.76 -20.18
N GLU A 91 -5.80 -18.51 -19.09
CA GLU A 91 -6.43 -19.82 -18.86
C GLU A 91 -7.81 -19.72 -18.18
N ILE A 92 -8.13 -18.57 -17.58
CA ILE A 92 -9.42 -18.33 -16.92
C ILE A 92 -10.37 -17.65 -17.91
N LYS A 93 -11.29 -18.42 -18.49
CA LYS A 93 -12.38 -17.95 -19.39
C LYS A 93 -13.57 -17.38 -18.62
#